data_AF-A0A7S3RXS7-F1
#
_entry.id   AF-A0A7S3RXS7-F1
#
_cell.length_a   1.000
_cell.length_b   1.000
_cell.length_c   1.000
_cell.angle_alpha   90.00
_cell.angle_beta   90.00
_cell.angle_gamma   90.00
#
_symmetry.space_group_name_H-M   'P 1'
#
loop_
_entity.id
_entity.type
_entity.pdbx_description
1 polymer ?
#
loop_
_entity_poly.entity_id
_entity_poly.type
_entity_poly.pdbx_seq_one_letter_code
_entity_poly.pdbx_strand_id
1 'polypeptide(L)'
;ERSHARVRRYTAPDEHAFFPQRIPAPALPLIEFPALLHPCNVNLNAQILQVYLSKVVPAICAPGDDEQHGSSVVADVNVLQAISKRVHYGLFVAESKFRSQPAEY
;
A
#
# COMPACT_ATOMS: atom_id res chain seq x y z
N GLU A 1 2.81 -0.19 -10.80
CA GLU A 1 1.45 0.30 -10.49
C GLU A 1 0.52 0.29 -11.71
N ARG A 2 0.81 1.02 -12.79
CA ARG A 2 -0.08 1.08 -13.99
C ARG A 2 -0.55 -0.29 -14.51
N SER A 3 0.35 -1.27 -14.62
CA SER A 3 -0.02 -2.63 -15.05
C SER A 3 -1.00 -3.31 -14.09
N HIS A 4 -0.79 -3.16 -12.77
CA HIS A 4 -1.67 -3.71 -11.75
C HIS A 4 -3.04 -3.01 -11.71
N ALA A 5 -3.09 -1.72 -12.02
CA ALA A 5 -4.32 -0.97 -12.12
C ALA A 5 -5.25 -1.49 -13.21
N ARG A 6 -4.69 -1.85 -14.38
CA ARG A 6 -5.46 -2.42 -15.49
C ARG A 6 -6.19 -3.71 -15.10
N VAL A 7 -5.64 -4.47 -14.14
CA VAL A 7 -6.24 -5.69 -13.59
C VAL A 7 -6.99 -5.45 -12.27
N ARG A 8 -7.41 -4.20 -12.00
CA ARG A 8 -8.27 -3.79 -10.86
C ARG A 8 -7.61 -3.86 -9.47
N ARG A 9 -6.28 -3.93 -9.37
CA ARG A 9 -5.62 -4.02 -8.06
C ARG A 9 -6.05 -2.90 -7.10
N TYR A 10 -5.99 -1.64 -7.54
CA TYR A 10 -6.28 -0.48 -6.71
C TYR A 10 -7.78 -0.14 -6.59
N THR A 11 -8.67 -1.04 -7.03
CA THR A 11 -10.10 -0.93 -6.69
C THR A 11 -10.43 -1.74 -5.44
N ALA A 12 -9.52 -2.59 -4.96
CA ALA A 12 -9.68 -3.33 -3.72
C ALA A 12 -9.49 -2.41 -2.51
N PRO A 13 -10.28 -2.57 -1.43
CA PRO A 13 -10.26 -1.65 -0.28
C PRO A 13 -8.96 -1.71 0.54
N ASP A 14 -8.14 -2.74 0.36
CA ASP A 14 -6.86 -2.94 1.05
C ASP A 14 -5.63 -2.53 0.22
N GLU A 15 -5.80 -2.14 -1.04
CA GLU A 15 -4.71 -1.80 -1.97
C GLU A 15 -4.64 -0.29 -2.25
N HIS A 16 -3.49 0.33 -1.93
CA HIS A 16 -3.30 1.77 -2.05
C HIS A 16 -2.15 2.07 -3.02
N ALA A 17 -2.40 2.92 -4.03
CA ALA A 17 -1.36 3.33 -4.99
C ALA A 17 -0.42 4.39 -4.37
N PHE A 18 0.87 4.32 -4.68
CA PHE A 18 1.85 5.35 -4.34
C PHE A 18 1.68 6.60 -5.22
N PHE A 19 1.28 6.42 -6.49
CA PHE A 19 1.05 7.52 -7.43
C PHE A 19 -0.39 7.49 -8.01
N PRO A 20 -1.43 7.79 -7.20
CA PRO A 20 -2.84 7.68 -7.60
C PRO A 20 -3.20 8.51 -8.84
N GLN A 21 -2.57 9.67 -9.02
CA GLN A 21 -2.74 10.56 -10.16
C GLN A 21 -2.23 10.00 -11.50
N ARG A 22 -1.50 8.88 -11.49
CA ARG A 22 -0.93 8.22 -12.68
C ARG A 22 -1.56 6.86 -12.98
N ILE A 23 -2.64 6.51 -12.28
CA ILE A 23 -3.31 5.21 -12.38
C ILE A 23 -4.32 5.23 -13.54
N PRO A 24 -4.19 4.33 -14.54
CA PRO A 24 -5.17 4.21 -15.61
C PRO A 24 -6.47 3.55 -15.12
N ALA A 25 -7.57 3.77 -15.84
CA ALA A 25 -8.81 3.03 -15.61
C ALA A 25 -8.61 1.50 -15.76
N PRO A 26 -9.32 0.68 -14.98
CA PRO A 26 -9.26 -0.77 -15.14
C PRO A 26 -9.73 -1.23 -16.52
N ALA A 27 -9.08 -2.26 -17.06
CA ALA A 27 -9.48 -2.89 -18.33
C ALA A 27 -10.48 -4.03 -18.13
N LEU A 28 -10.71 -4.43 -16.88
CA LEU A 28 -11.62 -5.51 -16.49
C LEU A 28 -12.88 -4.90 -15.82
N PRO A 29 -14.05 -5.56 -15.91
CA PRO A 29 -15.28 -5.12 -15.25
C PRO A 29 -15.09 -4.92 -13.74
N LEU A 30 -15.73 -3.96 -13.08
CA LEU A 30 -15.53 -3.77 -11.64
C LEU A 30 -16.05 -4.98 -10.82
N ILE A 31 -15.45 -5.17 -9.65
CA ILE A 31 -15.90 -6.16 -8.65
C ILE A 31 -16.49 -5.37 -7.49
N GLU A 32 -17.66 -5.80 -7.00
CA GLU A 32 -18.22 -5.27 -5.78
C GLU A 32 -17.55 -5.92 -4.56
N PHE A 33 -17.03 -5.09 -3.67
CA PHE A 33 -16.48 -5.52 -2.38
C PHE A 33 -17.50 -5.23 -1.28
N PRO A 34 -17.58 -6.08 -0.23
CA PRO A 34 -18.43 -5.77 0.91
C PRO A 34 -17.97 -4.46 1.56
N ALA A 35 -18.92 -3.60 1.92
CA ALA A 35 -18.68 -2.33 2.60
C ALA A 35 -18.31 -2.56 4.08
N LEU A 36 -17.12 -3.15 4.31
CA LEU A 36 -16.66 -3.51 5.64
C LEU A 36 -16.10 -2.31 6.41
N LEU A 37 -15.50 -1.34 5.73
CA LEU A 37 -14.91 -0.16 6.36
C LEU A 37 -15.87 1.02 6.31
N HIS A 38 -15.87 1.84 7.36
CA HIS A 38 -16.45 3.18 7.27
C HIS A 38 -15.77 3.98 6.12
N PRO A 39 -16.53 4.78 5.34
CA PRO A 39 -15.95 5.64 4.31
C PRO A 39 -14.81 6.50 4.85
N CYS A 40 -13.62 6.37 4.26
CA CYS A 40 -12.45 7.16 4.61
C CYS A 40 -11.54 7.34 3.38
N ASN A 41 -10.73 8.39 3.41
CA ASN A 41 -9.75 8.70 2.36
C ASN A 41 -8.34 8.78 2.96
N VAL A 42 -7.86 7.66 3.50
CA VAL A 42 -6.56 7.57 4.15
C VAL A 42 -5.58 6.86 3.20
N ASN A 43 -4.52 7.55 2.79
CA ASN A 43 -3.40 6.96 2.06
C ASN A 43 -2.08 7.51 2.61
N LEU A 44 -1.35 6.67 3.33
CA LEU A 44 -0.08 6.99 4.00
C LEU A 44 1.15 6.66 3.15
N ASN A 45 0.99 6.29 1.87
CA ASN A 45 2.09 5.83 1.02
C ASN A 45 3.25 6.83 0.90
N ALA A 46 2.99 8.14 0.93
CA ALA A 46 4.05 9.14 0.93
C ALA A 46 4.96 9.03 2.17
N GLN A 47 4.36 8.84 3.35
CA GLN A 47 5.09 8.65 4.61
C GLN A 47 5.80 7.29 4.63
N ILE A 48 5.15 6.23 4.13
CA ILE A 48 5.73 4.89 4.01
C ILE A 48 6.98 4.93 3.12
N LEU A 49 6.90 5.58 1.95
CA LEU A 49 8.04 5.71 1.05
C LEU A 49 9.20 6.48 1.71
N GLN A 50 8.89 7.58 2.40
CA GLN A 50 9.89 8.36 3.11
C GLN A 50 10.59 7.52 4.19
N VAL A 51 9.85 6.80 5.03
CA VAL A 51 10.41 5.94 6.08
C VAL A 51 11.22 4.79 5.49
N TYR A 52 10.74 4.18 4.41
CA TYR A 52 11.45 3.12 3.71
C TYR A 52 12.84 3.57 3.26
N LEU A 53 12.91 4.71 2.55
CA LEU A 53 14.17 5.23 2.00
C LEU A 53 15.10 5.80 3.09
N SER A 54 14.56 6.51 4.08
CA SER A 54 15.38 7.22 5.07
C SER A 54 15.79 6.37 6.27
N LYS A 55 15.05 5.30 6.58
CA LYS A 55 15.28 4.49 7.78
C LYS A 55 15.46 3.01 7.50
N VAL A 56 14.62 2.42 6.65
CA VAL A 56 14.65 0.96 6.42
C VAL A 56 15.86 0.57 5.58
N VAL A 57 16.00 1.13 4.38
CA VAL A 57 17.11 0.79 3.46
C VAL A 57 18.48 1.02 4.12
N PRO A 58 18.79 2.17 4.75
CA PRO A 58 20.09 2.38 5.39
C PRO A 58 20.35 1.47 6.60
N ALA A 59 19.31 0.93 7.23
CA ALA A 59 19.47 0.05 8.39
C ALA A 59 19.71 -1.42 7.99
N ILE A 60 19.25 -1.84 6.81
CA ILE A 60 19.34 -3.25 6.37
C ILE A 60 20.36 -3.49 5.26
N CYS A 61 20.70 -2.47 4.49
CA CYS A 61 21.66 -2.57 3.38
C CYS A 61 23.03 -2.01 3.78
N ALA A 62 24.10 -2.67 3.32
CA ALA A 62 25.44 -2.10 3.42
C ALA A 62 25.60 -0.90 2.47
N PRO A 63 26.39 0.12 2.83
CA PRO A 63 26.70 1.21 1.91
C PRO A 63 27.59 0.71 0.77
N GLY A 64 27.40 1.26 -0.43
CA GLY A 64 28.19 0.91 -1.62
C GLY A 64 27.31 0.77 -2.86
N ASP A 65 27.92 0.28 -3.93
CA ASP A 65 27.25 -0.01 -5.20
C ASP A 65 27.76 -1.36 -5.72
N ASP A 66 26.86 -2.32 -5.86
CA ASP A 66 27.11 -3.66 -6.39
C ASP A 66 26.62 -3.83 -7.83
N GLU A 67 26.22 -2.73 -8.50
CA GLU A 67 25.67 -2.64 -9.86
C GLU A 67 24.33 -3.36 -10.08
N GLN A 68 23.74 -3.98 -9.05
CA GLN A 68 22.51 -4.77 -9.15
C GLN A 68 21.22 -3.93 -9.12
N HIS A 69 21.24 -2.74 -9.73
CA HIS A 69 20.17 -1.75 -9.62
C HIS A 69 18.78 -2.30 -10.00
N GLY A 70 18.71 -3.14 -11.03
CA GLY A 70 17.46 -3.74 -11.51
C GLY A 70 16.83 -4.67 -10.46
N SER A 71 17.64 -5.55 -9.88
CA SER A 71 17.23 -6.45 -8.81
C SER A 71 16.77 -5.67 -7.58
N SER A 72 17.52 -4.63 -7.20
CA SER A 72 17.19 -3.76 -6.07
C SER A 72 15.86 -3.04 -6.26
N VAL A 73 15.61 -2.44 -7.43
CA VAL A 73 14.34 -1.75 -7.73
C VAL A 73 13.14 -2.72 -7.69
N VAL A 74 13.30 -3.93 -8.22
CA VAL A 74 12.22 -4.93 -8.20
C VAL A 74 11.92 -5.36 -6.75
N ALA A 75 12.96 -5.57 -5.94
CA ALA A 75 12.80 -5.87 -4.51
C ALA A 75 12.11 -4.72 -3.77
N ASP A 76 12.54 -3.47 -3.98
CA ASP A 76 11.96 -2.28 -3.37
C ASP A 76 10.48 -2.14 -3.69
N VAL A 77 10.09 -2.31 -4.96
CA VAL A 77 8.68 -2.23 -5.38
C VAL A 77 7.84 -3.30 -4.68
N ASN A 78 8.35 -4.52 -4.53
CA ASN A 78 7.64 -5.59 -3.85
C ASN A 78 7.49 -5.29 -2.35
N VAL A 79 8.54 -4.83 -1.69
CA VAL A 79 8.54 -4.51 -0.26
C VAL A 79 7.62 -3.32 0.02
N LEU A 80 7.71 -2.24 -0.75
CA LEU A 80 6.84 -1.07 -0.61
C LEU A 80 5.36 -1.42 -0.76
N GLN A 81 5.02 -2.27 -1.72
CA GLN A 81 3.64 -2.76 -1.89
C GLN A 81 3.18 -3.60 -0.69
N ALA A 82 4.04 -4.48 -0.16
CA ALA A 82 3.73 -5.30 1.00
C ALA A 82 3.54 -4.46 2.28
N ILE A 83 4.43 -3.50 2.52
CA ILE A 83 4.33 -2.57 3.65
C ILE A 83 3.06 -1.73 3.53
N SER A 84 2.79 -1.16 2.34
CA SER A 84 1.58 -0.38 2.09
C SER A 84 0.32 -1.16 2.48
N LYS A 85 0.16 -2.37 1.95
CA LYS A 85 -0.97 -3.23 2.27
C LYS A 85 -1.07 -3.52 3.77
N ARG A 86 0.03 -3.90 4.42
CA ARG A 86 0.04 -4.28 5.84
C ARG A 86 -0.28 -3.12 6.77
N VAL A 87 0.26 -1.93 6.49
CA VAL A 87 0.03 -0.72 7.28
C VAL A 87 -1.41 -0.25 7.13
N HIS A 88 -1.92 -0.16 5.89
CA HIS A 88 -3.31 0.26 5.65
C HIS A 88 -4.34 -0.77 6.14
N TYR A 89 -3.95 -2.04 6.30
CA TYR A 89 -4.80 -3.03 6.98
C TYR A 89 -5.16 -2.65 8.42
N GLY A 90 -4.46 -1.68 9.01
CA GLY A 90 -4.84 -1.02 10.26
C GLY A 90 -6.27 -0.46 10.23
N LEU A 91 -6.82 -0.09 9.06
CA LEU A 91 -8.22 0.33 8.91
C LEU A 91 -9.19 -0.79 9.30
N PHE A 92 -8.97 -2.00 8.81
CA PHE A 92 -9.80 -3.17 9.15
C PHE A 92 -9.65 -3.55 10.62
N VAL A 93 -8.43 -3.42 11.17
CA VAL A 93 -8.18 -3.65 12.59
C VAL A 93 -8.92 -2.62 13.44
N ALA A 94 -8.89 -1.34 13.07
CA ALA A 94 -9.59 -0.27 13.77
C ALA A 94 -11.11 -0.47 13.73
N GLU A 95 -11.66 -0.77 12.55
CA GLU A 95 -13.09 -1.07 12.38
C GLU A 95 -13.52 -2.26 13.24
N SER A 96 -12.75 -3.35 13.25
CA SER A 96 -13.04 -4.53 14.07
C SER A 96 -13.04 -4.20 15.56
N LYS A 97 -12.08 -3.39 16.03
CA LYS A 97 -12.02 -2.94 17.43
C LYS A 97 -13.21 -2.06 17.78
N PHE A 98 -13.49 -1.06 16.95
CA PHE A 98 -14.61 -0.14 17.16
C PHE A 98 -15.95 -0.87 17.23
N ARG A 99 -16.23 -1.78 16.28
CA ARG A 99 -17.46 -2.57 16.29
C ARG A 99 -17.61 -3.47 17.51
N SER A 100 -16.49 -3.96 18.05
CA SER A 100 -16.51 -4.83 19.22
C SER A 100 -16.83 -4.05 20.50
N GLN A 101 -16.30 -2.83 20.64
CA GLN A 101 -16.47 -1.99 21.84
C GLN A 101 -16.59 -0.50 21.48
N PRO A 102 -17.74 -0.04 20.97
CA PRO A 102 -17.88 1.34 20.49
C PRO A 102 -17.73 2.41 21.58
N ALA A 103 -18.05 2.09 22.84
CA ALA A 103 -18.00 3.05 23.94
C ALA A 103 -16.58 3.41 24.42
N GLU A 104 -15.55 2.69 23.96
CA GLU A 104 -14.14 2.95 24.32
C GLU A 104 -13.45 3.98 23.41
N TYR A 105 -14.07 4.38 22.29
CA TYR A 105 -13.49 5.24 21.24
C TYR A 105 -14.42 6.43 20.93
#